data_AF-A0A4Y9ACQ5-F1
#
_entry.id   AF-A0A4Y9ACQ5-F1
#
_cell.length_a   1.000
_cell.length_b   1.000
_cell.length_c   1.000
_cell.angle_alpha   90.00
_cell.angle_beta   90.00
_cell.angle_gamma   90.00
#
_symmetry.space_group_name_H-M   'P 1'
#
loop_
_entity.id
_entity.type
_entity.pdbx_description
1 polymer ?
#
loop_
_entity_poly.entity_id
_entity_poly.type
_entity_poly.pdbx_seq_one_letter_code
_entity_poly.pdbx_strand_id
1 'polypeptide(L)'
;MEIMIFIITVLLIGFVNWIVANVFHTSFLDVSFMIGMLTTLILYFVNSSDSPVTRAMNADIQGETGTKVHTKSRHSTRGVSFYAALVYLVVAAIVTFTVYWDAFF
;
A
#
# COMPACT_ATOMS: atom_id res chain seq x y z
N MET A 1 7.90 -9.81 -13.66
CA MET A 1 7.75 -10.00 -12.20
C MET A 1 7.03 -8.81 -11.57
N GLU A 2 7.42 -7.57 -11.89
CA GLU A 2 6.83 -6.35 -11.33
C GLU A 2 5.31 -6.20 -11.54
N ILE A 3 4.80 -6.49 -12.75
CA ILE A 3 3.36 -6.45 -13.06
C ILE A 3 2.55 -7.42 -12.19
N MET A 4 3.11 -8.61 -11.89
CA MET A 4 2.44 -9.59 -11.03
C MET A 4 2.32 -9.06 -9.60
N ILE A 5 3.38 -8.44 -9.07
CA ILE A 5 3.38 -7.80 -7.74
C ILE A 5 2.37 -6.66 -7.71
N PHE A 6 2.29 -5.86 -8.78
CA PHE A 6 1.29 -4.80 -8.91
C PHE A 6 -0.14 -5.36 -8.79
N ILE A 7 -0.48 -6.36 -9.61
CA ILE A 7 -1.83 -6.97 -9.62
C ILE A 7 -2.16 -7.56 -8.25
N ILE A 8 -1.23 -8.31 -7.65
CA ILE A 8 -1.43 -8.88 -6.31
C ILE A 8 -1.66 -7.79 -5.27
N THR A 9 -0.92 -6.68 -5.34
CA THR A 9 -1.07 -5.56 -4.41
C THR A 9 -2.46 -4.92 -4.55
N VAL A 10 -2.92 -4.66 -5.77
CA VAL A 10 -4.26 -4.11 -6.00
C VAL A 10 -5.35 -5.07 -5.50
N LEU A 11 -5.21 -6.37 -5.78
CA LEU A 11 -6.17 -7.38 -5.30
C LEU A 11 -6.22 -7.45 -3.77
N LEU A 12 -5.06 -7.38 -3.10
CA LEU A 12 -5.01 -7.34 -1.63
C LEU A 12 -5.70 -6.10 -1.07
N ILE A 13 -5.46 -4.92 -1.66
CA ILE A 13 -6.13 -3.68 -1.23
C ILE A 13 -7.64 -3.78 -1.42
N GLY A 14 -8.08 -4.27 -2.58
CA GLY A 14 -9.51 -4.50 -2.86
C GLY A 14 -10.14 -5.50 -1.90
N PHE A 15 -9.43 -6.57 -1.56
CA PHE A 15 -9.91 -7.57 -0.61
C PHE A 15 -10.03 -7.01 0.82
N VAL A 16 -9.02 -6.26 1.28
CA VAL A 16 -9.09 -5.55 2.58
C VAL A 16 -10.25 -4.56 2.59
N ASN A 17 -10.42 -3.79 1.51
CA ASN A 17 -11.54 -2.85 1.41
C ASN A 17 -12.90 -3.56 1.45
N TRP A 18 -13.04 -4.71 0.79
CA TRP A 18 -14.25 -5.52 0.83
C TRP A 18 -14.56 -6.06 2.24
N ILE A 19 -13.54 -6.54 2.96
CA ILE A 19 -13.69 -6.97 4.36
C ILE A 19 -14.19 -5.80 5.21
N VAL A 20 -13.55 -4.63 5.11
CA VAL A 20 -13.92 -3.45 5.90
C VAL A 20 -15.34 -3.01 5.56
N ALA A 21 -15.70 -2.94 4.28
CA ALA A 21 -17.06 -2.60 3.87
C ALA A 21 -18.11 -3.54 4.47
N ASN A 22 -17.84 -4.84 4.48
CA ASN A 22 -18.75 -5.84 5.04
C ASN A 22 -18.85 -5.76 6.57
N VAL A 23 -17.74 -5.51 7.28
CA VAL A 23 -17.73 -5.34 8.74
C VAL A 23 -18.49 -4.09 9.18
N PHE A 24 -18.38 -3.00 8.44
CA PHE A 24 -19.04 -1.73 8.75
C PHE A 24 -20.43 -1.59 8.11
N HIS A 25 -20.93 -2.62 7.41
CA HIS A 25 -22.20 -2.60 6.66
C HIS A 25 -22.37 -1.36 5.78
N THR A 26 -21.28 -0.90 5.17
CA THR A 26 -21.22 0.32 4.35
C THR A 26 -20.91 -0.04 2.89
N SER A 27 -21.10 0.90 1.98
CA SER A 27 -20.80 0.68 0.57
C SER A 27 -19.30 0.57 0.37
N PHE A 28 -18.86 -0.32 -0.53
CA PHE A 28 -17.45 -0.46 -0.89
C PHE A 28 -16.80 0.88 -1.28
N LEU A 29 -17.54 1.73 -1.99
CA LEU A 29 -17.08 3.05 -2.43
C LEU A 29 -16.82 4.02 -1.28
N ASP A 30 -17.57 3.93 -0.18
CA ASP A 30 -17.48 4.88 0.93
C ASP A 30 -16.17 4.71 1.71
N VAL A 31 -15.73 3.45 1.84
CA VAL A 31 -14.46 3.09 2.49
C VAL A 31 -13.28 3.01 1.54
N SER A 32 -13.51 2.92 0.23
CA SER A 32 -12.45 2.78 -0.79
C SER A 32 -11.38 3.87 -0.68
N PHE A 33 -11.81 5.13 -0.53
CA PHE A 33 -10.88 6.25 -0.45
C PHE A 33 -10.04 6.21 0.83
N MET A 34 -10.68 5.99 1.98
CA MET A 34 -9.99 5.86 3.28
C MET A 34 -9.01 4.70 3.30
N ILE A 35 -9.40 3.52 2.80
CA ILE A 35 -8.55 2.33 2.74
C ILE A 35 -7.38 2.51 1.76
N GLY A 36 -7.63 3.14 0.61
CA GLY A 36 -6.58 3.49 -0.34
C GLY A 36 -5.55 4.45 0.28
N MET A 37 -6.01 5.44 1.04
CA MET A 37 -5.14 6.43 1.69
C MET A 37 -4.29 5.77 2.80
N LEU A 38 -4.93 5.02 3.69
CA LEU A 38 -4.24 4.29 4.76
C LEU A 38 -3.21 3.32 4.21
N THR A 39 -3.57 2.56 3.17
CA THR A 39 -2.65 1.58 2.58
C THR A 39 -1.46 2.27 1.90
N THR A 40 -1.70 3.38 1.19
CA THR A 40 -0.63 4.18 0.59
C THR A 40 0.32 4.73 1.65
N LEU A 41 -0.22 5.20 2.79
CA LEU A 41 0.58 5.69 3.92
C LEU A 41 1.43 4.57 4.54
N ILE A 42 0.82 3.40 4.79
CA ILE A 42 1.54 2.23 5.33
C ILE A 42 2.68 1.83 4.39
N LEU A 43 2.39 1.70 3.09
CA LEU A 43 3.37 1.33 2.08
C LEU A 43 4.46 2.38 1.88
N TYR A 44 4.15 3.66 2.12
CA TYR A 44 5.14 4.73 2.12
C TYR A 44 6.19 4.52 3.21
N PHE A 45 5.74 4.21 4.44
CA PHE A 45 6.65 3.92 5.55
C PHE A 45 7.41 2.60 5.34
N VAL A 46 6.74 1.54 4.89
CA VAL A 46 7.34 0.20 4.70
C VAL A 46 8.36 0.16 3.56
N ASN A 47 8.07 0.80 2.42
CA ASN A 47 9.00 0.83 1.28
C ASN A 47 10.14 1.86 1.41
N SER A 48 10.23 2.56 2.54
CA SER A 48 11.39 3.41 2.82
C SER A 48 12.61 2.52 3.09
N SER A 49 13.79 2.92 2.57
CA SER A 49 15.04 2.15 2.68
C SER A 49 15.49 1.92 4.14
N ASP A 50 14.88 2.64 5.09
CA ASP A 50 15.18 2.63 6.51
C ASP A 50 13.99 2.15 7.35
N SER A 51 13.02 1.44 6.73
CA SER A 51 11.83 1.01 7.44
C SER A 51 12.17 0.02 8.58
N PRO A 52 11.39 0.02 9.67
CA PRO A 52 11.58 -0.92 10.78
C PRO A 52 11.57 -2.39 10.33
N VAL A 53 10.79 -2.73 9.31
CA VAL A 53 10.71 -4.08 8.74
C VAL A 53 12.02 -4.46 8.08
N THR A 54 12.60 -3.57 7.27
CA THR A 54 13.89 -3.79 6.63
C THR A 54 15.02 -3.91 7.65
N ARG A 55 14.97 -3.11 8.73
CA ARG A 55 15.93 -3.20 9.83
C ARG A 55 15.84 -4.53 10.59
N ALA A 56 14.63 -5.03 10.85
CA ALA A 56 14.41 -6.32 11.51
C ALA A 56 14.94 -7.48 10.65
N MET A 57 14.59 -7.53 9.36
CA MET A 57 15.09 -8.56 8.45
C MET A 57 16.62 -8.53 8.32
N ASN A 58 17.21 -7.34 8.23
CA ASN A 58 18.67 -7.21 8.20
C ASN A 58 19.32 -7.63 9.52
N ALA A 59 18.65 -7.44 10.66
CA ALA A 59 19.16 -7.88 11.96
C ALA A 59 19.14 -9.40 12.09
N ASP A 60 18.08 -10.06 11.61
CA ASP A 60 17.98 -11.52 11.57
C ASP A 60 19.08 -12.12 10.67
N ILE A 61 19.23 -11.59 9.45
CA ILE A 61 20.28 -12.05 8.51
C ILE A 61 21.69 -11.80 9.09
N GLN A 62 21.91 -10.67 9.75
CA GLN A 62 23.17 -10.37 10.45
C GLN A 62 23.43 -11.33 11.62
N GLY A 63 22.38 -11.70 12.36
CA GLY A 63 22.46 -12.67 13.46
C GLY A 63 22.84 -14.06 12.97
N GLU A 64 22.31 -14.49 11.83
CA GLU A 64 22.62 -15.79 11.23
C GLU A 64 24.01 -15.86 10.58
N THR A 65 24.45 -14.78 9.93
CA THR A 65 25.69 -14.78 9.12
C THR A 65 26.88 -14.09 9.79
N GLY A 66 26.67 -13.41 10.92
CA GLY A 66 27.68 -12.61 11.62
C GLY A 66 28.23 -11.42 10.82
N THR A 67 27.71 -11.17 9.60
CA THR A 67 28.25 -10.20 8.66
C THR A 67 27.37 -8.97 8.62
N LYS A 68 27.91 -7.78 8.94
CA LYS A 68 27.16 -6.53 8.93
C LYS A 68 26.57 -6.25 7.54
N VAL A 69 25.25 -6.35 7.43
CA VAL A 69 24.53 -6.04 6.19
C VAL A 69 24.47 -4.52 6.06
N HIS A 70 25.41 -3.97 5.31
CA HIS A 70 25.36 -2.56 4.94
C HIS A 70 24.23 -2.36 3.93
N THR A 71 23.15 -1.71 4.37
CA THR A 71 22.09 -1.23 3.47
C THR A 71 22.73 -0.25 2.50
N LYS A 72 23.11 -0.73 1.30
CA LYS A 72 23.48 0.14 0.19
C LYS A 72 22.31 1.11 0.02
N SER A 73 22.59 2.41 0.06
CA SER A 73 21.66 3.48 -0.24
C SER A 73 21.24 3.41 -1.71
N ARG A 74 20.53 2.33 -2.06
CA ARG A 74 19.88 2.21 -3.36
C ARG A 74 18.85 3.30 -3.35
N HIS A 75 19.12 4.32 -4.16
CA HIS A 75 18.22 5.41 -4.51
C HIS A 75 16.79 4.90 -4.40
N SER A 76 16.01 5.48 -3.48
CA SER A 76 14.69 4.99 -3.07
C SER A 76 13.69 5.12 -4.22
N THR A 77 13.83 4.27 -5.23
CA THR A 77 12.74 3.96 -6.16
C THR A 77 11.75 3.15 -5.33
N ARG A 78 10.73 3.84 -4.80
CA ARG A 78 9.64 3.22 -4.04
C ARG A 78 9.15 1.99 -4.82
N GLY A 79 8.91 0.89 -4.10
CA GLY A 79 8.55 -0.38 -4.72
C GLY A 79 7.28 -0.28 -5.57
N VAL A 80 7.13 -1.19 -6.53
CA VAL A 80 5.98 -1.27 -7.45
C VAL A 80 4.64 -1.33 -6.69
N SER A 81 4.62 -1.95 -5.51
CA SER A 81 3.46 -1.98 -4.60
C SER A 81 3.02 -0.61 -4.11
N PHE A 82 3.94 0.34 -3.87
CA PHE A 82 3.58 1.71 -3.51
C PHE A 82 2.83 2.41 -4.64
N TYR A 83 3.31 2.25 -5.89
CA TYR A 83 2.62 2.81 -7.06
C TYR A 83 1.26 2.15 -7.29
N ALA A 84 1.12 0.85 -7.03
CA ALA A 84 -0.17 0.16 -7.07
C ALA A 84 -1.18 0.75 -6.10
N ALA A 85 -0.79 1.00 -4.85
CA ALA A 85 -1.66 1.62 -3.85
C ALA A 85 -2.01 3.07 -4.20
N LEU A 86 -1.04 3.83 -4.73
CA LEU A 86 -1.26 5.19 -5.18
C LEU A 86 -2.26 5.25 -6.34
N VAL A 87 -2.14 4.35 -7.32
CA VAL A 87 -3.12 4.22 -8.42
C VAL A 87 -4.49 3.86 -7.88
N TYR A 88 -4.58 2.89 -6.96
CA TYR A 88 -5.85 2.54 -6.32
C TYR A 88 -6.49 3.75 -5.61
N LEU A 89 -5.71 4.51 -4.85
CA LEU A 89 -6.18 5.73 -4.17
C LEU A 89 -6.70 6.78 -5.16
N VAL A 90 -5.97 7.04 -6.24
CA VAL A 90 -6.38 8.02 -7.26
C VAL A 90 -7.67 7.58 -7.95
N VAL A 91 -7.78 6.30 -8.32
CA VAL A 91 -9.00 5.74 -8.92
C VAL A 91 -10.16 5.83 -7.95
N ALA A 92 -9.97 5.43 -6.68
CA ALA A 92 -11.00 5.54 -5.65
C ALA A 92 -11.45 7.00 -5.47
N ALA A 93 -10.53 7.96 -5.43
CA ALA A 93 -10.85 9.37 -5.33
C ALA A 93 -11.69 9.86 -6.51
N ILE A 94 -11.29 9.52 -7.75
CA ILE A 94 -12.04 9.90 -8.96
C ILE A 94 -13.43 9.30 -8.92
N VAL A 95 -13.55 7.99 -8.65
CA VAL A 95 -14.85 7.31 -8.67
C VAL A 95 -15.76 7.86 -7.57
N THR A 96 -15.28 7.99 -6.35
CA THR A 96 -16.04 8.60 -5.24
C THR A 96 -16.49 10.02 -5.63
N PHE A 97 -15.61 10.83 -6.21
CA PHE A 97 -15.95 12.19 -6.62
C PHE A 97 -17.00 12.22 -7.73
N THR A 98 -16.91 11.35 -8.73
CA THR A 98 -17.91 11.28 -9.82
C THR A 98 -19.26 10.76 -9.36
N VAL A 99 -19.30 9.77 -8.46
CA VAL A 99 -20.54 9.17 -7.96
C VAL A 99 -21.26 10.13 -7.03
N TYR A 100 -20.52 10.85 -6.19
CA TYR A 100 -21.10 11.83 -5.26
C TYR A 100 -21.20 13.23 -5.84
N TRP A 101 -20.81 13.44 -7.11
CA TRP A 101 -20.89 14.76 -7.76
C TRP A 101 -22.31 15.33 -7.73
N ASP A 102 -23.30 14.50 -8.09
CA ASP A 102 -24.73 14.86 -8.07
C ASP A 102 -25.30 15.01 -6.64
N ALA A 103 -24.58 14.53 -5.62
CA ALA A 103 -24.95 14.72 -4.23
C ALA A 103 -24.36 16.01 -3.63
N PHE A 104 -23.31 16.57 -4.23
CA PHE A 104 -22.63 17.78 -3.78
C PHE A 104 -23.05 19.05 -4.54
N PHE A 105 -23.59 18.93 -5.76
CA PHE A 105 -24.08 20.03 -6.60
C PHE A 105 -25.53 19.80 -7.03
#